data_AF-A0A1N6V6Z3-F1
#
_entry.id   AF-A0A1N6V6Z3-F1
#
_cell.length_a   1.000
_cell.length_b   1.000
_cell.length_c   1.000
_cell.angle_alpha   90.00
_cell.angle_beta   90.00
_cell.angle_gamma   90.00
#
_symmetry.space_group_name_H-M   'P 1'
#
loop_
_entity.id
_entity.type
_entity.pdbx_description
1 polymer ?
#
loop_
_entity_poly.entity_id
_entity_poly.type
_entity_poly.pdbx_seq_one_letter_code
_entity_poly.pdbx_strand_id
1 'polypeptide(L)'
;MARSTMEVAFLGVQKTEVEGTRYVKLFYGDEPDGKTEHGLSIIAMGVVEEAIDEVFASCASLAPLETIRITFDVARGGKNLGKNLALHIEPAKPREQAQRPTQQPNQIAKPAAPADAAKS
;
A
#
# COMPACT_ATOMS: atom_id res chain seq x y z
N MET A 1 -12.94 -15.92 13.69
CA MET A 1 -11.46 -15.94 13.61
C MET A 1 -10.95 -14.67 14.30
N ALA A 2 -9.73 -14.68 14.85
CA ALA A 2 -9.17 -13.48 15.47
C ALA A 2 -8.49 -12.63 14.39
N ARG A 3 -8.88 -11.36 14.28
CA ARG A 3 -8.30 -10.42 13.32
C ARG A 3 -7.18 -9.63 13.97
N SER A 4 -6.08 -9.50 13.25
CA SER A 4 -4.88 -8.79 13.70
C SER A 4 -4.29 -7.97 12.56
N THR A 5 -3.45 -7.00 12.92
CA THR A 5 -2.67 -6.20 11.99
C THR A 5 -1.19 -6.26 12.37
N MET A 6 -0.31 -6.20 11.37
CA MET A 6 1.15 -6.07 11.57
C MET A 6 1.74 -5.08 10.56
N GLU A 7 2.84 -4.41 10.92
CA GLU A 7 3.64 -3.59 10.01
C GLU A 7 4.98 -4.26 9.77
N VAL A 8 5.30 -4.53 8.51
CA VAL A 8 6.45 -5.36 8.08
C VAL A 8 7.02 -4.86 6.75
N ALA A 9 8.22 -5.31 6.37
CA ALA A 9 8.78 -4.99 5.07
C ALA A 9 8.14 -5.86 3.97
N PHE A 10 7.66 -5.24 2.89
CA PHE A 10 7.13 -5.94 1.73
C PHE A 10 8.27 -6.55 0.90
N LEU A 11 8.23 -7.86 0.64
CA LEU A 11 9.26 -8.52 -0.17
C LEU A 11 8.73 -8.94 -1.54
N GLY A 12 7.43 -9.21 -1.66
CA GLY A 12 6.82 -9.54 -2.93
C GLY A 12 5.48 -10.24 -2.79
N VAL A 13 4.86 -10.48 -3.93
CA VAL A 13 3.62 -11.25 -4.03
C VAL A 13 3.73 -12.23 -5.18
N GLN A 14 3.22 -13.44 -5.00
CA GLN A 14 3.16 -14.47 -6.04
C GLN A 14 1.75 -15.00 -6.16
N LYS A 15 1.20 -14.96 -7.38
CA LYS A 15 -0.05 -15.63 -7.74
C LYS A 15 0.28 -16.90 -8.51
N THR A 16 -0.30 -18.02 -8.08
CA THR A 16 -0.17 -19.32 -8.75
C THR A 16 -1.55 -19.91 -8.95
N GLU A 17 -1.77 -20.56 -10.09
CA GLU A 17 -2.98 -21.31 -10.37
C GLU A 17 -2.64 -22.79 -10.54
N VAL A 18 -3.33 -23.65 -9.78
CA VAL A 18 -3.15 -25.10 -9.83
C VAL A 18 -4.54 -25.72 -9.90
N GLU A 19 -4.80 -26.51 -10.93
CA GLU A 19 -6.09 -27.22 -11.12
C GLU A 19 -7.30 -26.27 -11.03
N GLY A 20 -7.19 -25.06 -11.60
CA GLY A 20 -8.24 -24.02 -11.56
C GLY A 20 -8.41 -23.33 -10.21
N THR A 21 -7.67 -23.74 -9.18
CA THR A 21 -7.64 -23.06 -7.88
C THR A 21 -6.53 -22.02 -7.84
N ARG A 22 -6.90 -20.78 -7.51
CA ARG A 22 -5.97 -19.65 -7.41
C ARG A 22 -5.42 -19.55 -5.99
N TYR A 23 -4.12 -19.33 -5.88
CA TYR A 23 -3.42 -19.11 -4.62
C TYR A 23 -2.60 -17.84 -4.74
N VAL A 24 -2.62 -17.02 -3.69
CA VAL A 24 -1.69 -15.89 -3.55
C VAL A 24 -0.87 -16.08 -2.29
N LYS A 25 0.45 -15.90 -2.44
CA LYS A 25 1.41 -15.84 -1.34
C LYS A 25 1.95 -14.43 -1.24
N LEU A 26 1.83 -13.83 -0.07
CA LEU A 26 2.47 -12.58 0.31
C LEU A 26 3.79 -12.92 1.02
N PHE A 27 4.88 -12.33 0.56
CA PHE A 27 6.20 -12.44 1.17
C PHE A 27 6.53 -11.16 1.92
N TYR A 28 6.89 -11.30 3.19
CA TYR A 28 7.29 -10.21 4.05
C TYR A 28 8.42 -10.65 4.97
N GLY A 29 9.08 -9.68 5.58
CA GLY A 29 10.18 -9.91 6.49
C GLY A 29 10.45 -8.71 7.38
N ASP A 30 11.48 -8.86 8.19
CA ASP A 30 12.09 -7.79 8.96
C ASP A 30 13.38 -7.34 8.27
N GLU A 31 13.70 -6.05 8.39
CA GLU A 31 15.01 -5.56 7.97
C GLU A 31 16.10 -6.19 8.87
N PRO A 32 17.26 -6.58 8.31
CA PRO A 32 18.35 -7.11 9.10
C PRO A 32 18.84 -6.06 10.10
N ASP A 33 18.88 -6.45 11.38
CA ASP A 33 19.36 -5.57 12.45
C ASP A 33 20.91 -5.50 12.51
N GLY A 34 21.59 -6.34 11.74
CA GLY A 34 23.05 -6.46 11.67
C GLY A 34 23.70 -7.01 12.94
N LYS A 35 22.91 -7.47 13.91
CA LYS A 35 23.35 -7.94 15.24
C LYS A 35 22.92 -9.37 15.51
N THR A 36 21.62 -9.63 15.37
CA THR A 36 21.03 -10.96 15.48
C THR A 36 20.85 -11.60 14.12
N GLU A 37 20.65 -10.79 13.07
CA GLU A 37 20.48 -11.26 11.70
C GLU A 37 21.31 -10.44 10.69
N HIS A 38 21.95 -11.15 9.75
CA HIS A 38 22.78 -10.57 8.69
C HIS A 38 22.12 -10.61 7.30
N GLY A 39 20.89 -11.11 7.20
CA GLY A 39 20.13 -11.23 5.95
C GLY A 39 18.64 -10.96 6.18
N LEU A 40 17.86 -10.89 5.10
CA LEU A 40 16.41 -10.71 5.19
C LEU A 40 15.77 -11.98 5.75
N SER A 41 14.95 -11.82 6.79
CA SER A 41 13.98 -12.86 7.15
C SER A 41 12.88 -12.91 6.08
N ILE A 42 12.41 -14.10 5.72
CA ILE A 42 11.36 -14.27 4.70
C ILE A 42 10.26 -15.17 5.25
N ILE A 43 9.06 -14.62 5.35
CA ILE A 43 7.86 -15.33 5.77
C ILE A 43 6.86 -15.29 4.61
N ALA A 44 6.23 -16.44 4.33
CA ALA A 44 5.16 -16.55 3.36
C ALA A 44 3.80 -16.65 4.07
N MET A 45 2.86 -15.76 3.72
CA MET A 45 1.48 -15.77 4.19
C MET A 45 0.53 -16.04 3.03
N GLY A 46 -0.45 -16.92 3.25
CA GLY A 46 -1.53 -17.14 2.30
C GLY A 46 -2.51 -15.97 2.32
N VAL A 47 -3.14 -15.67 1.19
CA VAL A 47 -4.26 -14.73 1.13
C VAL A 47 -5.57 -15.52 1.17
N VAL A 48 -6.57 -15.01 1.87
CA VAL A 48 -7.91 -15.60 1.86
C VAL A 48 -8.51 -15.54 0.45
N GLU A 49 -9.29 -16.53 0.04
CA GLU A 49 -9.74 -16.68 -1.35
C GLU A 49 -10.50 -15.44 -1.83
N GLU A 50 -11.35 -14.88 -0.97
CA GLU A 50 -12.15 -13.70 -1.28
C GLU A 50 -11.32 -12.42 -1.52
N ALA A 51 -10.10 -12.36 -0.99
CA ALA A 51 -9.23 -11.19 -1.06
C ALA A 51 -8.09 -11.34 -2.09
N ILE A 52 -7.99 -12.48 -2.79
CA ILE A 52 -6.90 -12.78 -3.73
C ILE A 52 -6.69 -11.66 -4.77
N ASP A 53 -7.76 -11.20 -5.41
CA ASP A 53 -7.65 -10.23 -6.50
C ASP A 53 -7.38 -8.81 -5.97
N GLU A 54 -7.95 -8.44 -4.82
CA GLU A 54 -7.68 -7.16 -4.16
C GLU A 54 -6.23 -7.06 -3.69
N VAL A 55 -5.78 -8.01 -2.87
CA VAL A 55 -4.43 -8.00 -2.31
C VAL A 55 -3.38 -8.05 -3.40
N PHE A 56 -3.56 -8.88 -4.43
CA PHE A 56 -2.61 -8.97 -5.53
C PHE A 56 -2.52 -7.65 -6.33
N ALA A 57 -3.66 -6.99 -6.59
CA ALA A 57 -3.68 -5.71 -7.29
C ALA A 57 -3.06 -4.59 -6.45
N SER A 58 -3.34 -4.54 -5.14
CA SER A 58 -2.78 -3.54 -4.21
C SER A 58 -1.25 -3.60 -4.18
N CYS A 59 -0.67 -4.80 -4.28
CA CYS A 59 0.77 -5.01 -4.36
C CYS A 59 1.46 -4.44 -5.61
N ALA A 60 0.74 -4.23 -6.72
CA ALA A 60 1.34 -3.74 -7.97
C ALA A 60 1.93 -2.33 -7.85
N SER A 61 1.50 -1.58 -6.83
CA SER A 61 2.00 -0.23 -6.56
C SER A 61 3.07 -0.17 -5.48
N LEU A 62 3.42 -1.28 -4.83
CA LEU A 62 4.36 -1.33 -3.72
C LEU A 62 5.80 -1.53 -4.20
N ALA A 63 6.75 -0.88 -3.54
CA ALA A 63 8.16 -1.14 -3.77
C ALA A 63 8.69 -2.25 -2.82
N PRO A 64 9.64 -3.09 -3.25
CA PRO A 64 10.35 -3.97 -2.32
C PRO A 64 10.95 -3.17 -1.17
N LEU A 65 10.89 -3.75 0.04
CA LEU A 65 11.28 -3.18 1.33
C LEU A 65 10.41 -1.99 1.81
N GLU A 66 9.35 -1.60 1.09
CA GLU A 66 8.38 -0.64 1.60
C GLU A 66 7.68 -1.21 2.85
N THR A 67 7.56 -0.40 3.90
CA THR A 67 6.80 -0.78 5.09
C THR A 67 5.31 -0.79 4.77
N ILE A 68 4.70 -1.96 4.92
CA ILE A 68 3.28 -2.21 4.67
C ILE A 68 2.57 -2.58 5.95
N ARG A 69 1.27 -2.32 6.01
CA ARG A 69 0.36 -2.86 7.02
C ARG A 69 -0.43 -4.01 6.40
N ILE A 70 -0.37 -5.18 7.03
CA ILE A 70 -1.14 -6.36 6.65
C ILE A 70 -2.25 -6.55 7.68
N THR A 71 -3.50 -6.64 7.22
CA THR A 71 -4.62 -7.13 8.03
C THR A 71 -4.82 -8.62 7.74
N PHE A 72 -4.86 -9.45 8.77
CA PHE A 72 -4.96 -10.90 8.61
C PHE A 72 -5.87 -11.53 9.66
N ASP A 73 -6.45 -12.69 9.32
CA ASP A 73 -7.16 -13.55 10.26
C ASP A 73 -6.25 -14.70 10.72
N VAL A 74 -6.35 -15.06 12.00
CA VAL A 74 -5.69 -16.23 12.56
C VAL A 74 -6.64 -17.41 12.51
N ALA A 75 -6.40 -18.33 11.58
CA ALA A 75 -7.13 -19.59 11.50
C ALA A 75 -6.68 -20.51 12.64
N ARG A 76 -7.53 -20.70 13.65
CA ARG A 76 -7.30 -21.67 14.73
C ARG A 76 -7.64 -23.08 14.24
N GLY A 77 -6.63 -23.88 13.92
CA GLY A 77 -6.79 -25.29 13.54
C GLY A 77 -6.10 -26.22 14.54
N GLY A 78 -6.73 -27.34 14.89
CA GLY A 78 -6.10 -28.37 15.71
C GLY A 78 -4.85 -28.93 15.02
N LYS A 79 -3.69 -28.84 15.68
CA LYS A 79 -2.31 -29.17 15.23
C LYS A 79 -1.55 -28.15 14.37
N ASN A 80 -2.19 -27.18 13.73
CA ASN A 80 -1.46 -26.09 13.06
C ASN A 80 -1.44 -24.88 14.00
N LEU A 81 -0.26 -24.54 14.56
CA LEU A 81 -0.05 -23.22 15.13
C LEU A 81 -0.64 -22.19 14.14
N GLY A 82 -1.48 -21.29 14.66
CA GLY A 82 -2.45 -20.51 13.88
C GLY A 82 -1.87 -20.01 12.56
N LYS A 83 -2.44 -20.45 11.44
CA LYS A 83 -2.04 -19.95 10.13
C LYS A 83 -2.63 -18.55 9.96
N ASN A 84 -1.78 -17.57 9.70
CA ASN A 84 -2.21 -16.23 9.36
C ASN A 84 -2.64 -16.22 7.89
N LEU A 85 -3.81 -15.65 7.61
CA LEU A 85 -4.34 -15.46 6.27
C LEU A 85 -4.58 -13.98 6.03
N ALA A 86 -3.88 -13.41 5.04
CA ALA A 86 -4.02 -12.01 4.68
C ALA A 86 -5.41 -11.74 4.12
N LEU A 87 -5.97 -10.61 4.55
CA LEU A 87 -7.28 -10.10 4.14
C LEU A 87 -7.17 -8.78 3.38
N HIS A 88 -6.15 -7.98 3.71
CA HIS A 88 -5.93 -6.66 3.13
C HIS A 88 -4.47 -6.23 3.32
N ILE A 89 -3.98 -5.40 2.42
CA ILE A 89 -2.64 -4.82 2.44
C ILE A 89 -2.68 -3.34 2.04
N GLU A 90 -1.96 -2.50 2.78
CA GLU A 90 -1.79 -1.07 2.47
C GLU A 90 -0.38 -0.59 2.83
N PRO A 91 0.14 0.50 2.24
CA PRO A 91 1.32 1.19 2.76
C PRO A 91 1.11 1.62 4.21
N ALA A 92 2.11 1.42 5.09
CA ALA A 92 2.00 1.83 6.49
C ALA A 92 2.03 3.36 6.67
N LYS A 93 2.69 4.06 5.74
CA LYS A 93 2.73 5.53 5.69
C LYS A 93 1.79 6.03 4.58
N PRO A 94 0.99 7.09 4.83
CA PRO A 94 0.23 7.74 3.77
C PRO A 94 1.18 8.19 2.67
N ARG A 95 0.93 7.79 1.42
CA ARG A 95 1.63 8.37 0.27
C ARG A 95 1.32 9.86 0.24
N GLU A 96 2.36 10.69 0.21
CA GLU A 96 2.18 12.11 -0.07
C GLU A 96 1.43 12.21 -1.40
N GLN A 97 0.18 12.66 -1.36
CA GLN A 97 -0.54 12.96 -2.58
C GLN A 97 0.29 13.99 -3.32
N ALA A 98 0.74 13.64 -4.53
CA ALA A 98 1.36 14.60 -5.43
C ALA A 98 0.50 15.87 -5.42
N GLN A 99 1.08 16.98 -4.94
CA GLN A 99 0.37 18.24 -4.81
C GLN A 99 -0.30 18.55 -6.15
N ARG A 100 -1.63 18.50 -6.19
CA ARG A 100 -2.38 19.01 -7.33
C ARG A 100 -1.95 20.47 -7.50
N PRO A 101 -1.51 20.90 -8.71
CA PRO A 101 -1.14 22.29 -8.92
C PRO A 101 -2.31 23.17 -8.49
N THR A 102 -2.06 24.01 -7.48
CA THR A 102 -3.00 25.02 -7.02
C THR A 102 -3.25 25.98 -8.17
N GLN A 103 -4.46 25.98 -8.72
CA GLN A 103 -4.87 27.01 -9.67
C GLN A 103 -4.82 28.36 -8.96
N GLN A 104 -3.89 29.20 -9.39
CA GLN A 104 -3.70 30.55 -8.89
C GLN A 104 -4.94 31.39 -9.27
N PRO A 105 -5.61 32.08 -8.34
CA PRO A 105 -6.78 32.88 -8.67
C PRO A 105 -6.39 34.05 -9.56
N ASN A 106 -7.04 34.14 -10.72
CA ASN A 106 -6.84 35.15 -11.74
C ASN A 106 -7.20 36.54 -11.16
N GLN A 107 -6.22 37.44 -11.06
CA GLN A 107 -6.46 38.82 -10.64
C GLN A 107 -7.21 39.57 -11.74
N ILE A 108 -8.43 40.02 -11.41
CA ILE A 108 -9.25 40.88 -12.27
C ILE A 108 -8.59 42.25 -12.37
N ALA A 109 -8.19 42.63 -13.58
CA ALA A 109 -7.63 43.94 -13.89
C ALA A 109 -8.66 45.06 -13.68
N LYS A 110 -8.24 46.13 -12.99
CA LYS A 110 -9.01 47.35 -12.75
C LYS A 110 -9.06 48.21 -14.03
N PRO A 111 -10.21 48.73 -14.48
CA PRO A 111 -10.27 49.60 -15.65
C PRO A 111 -9.60 50.96 -15.40
N ALA A 112 -8.82 51.41 -16.37
CA ALA A 112 -8.15 52.71 -16.40
C ALA A 112 -9.16 53.87 -16.59
N ALA A 113 -8.88 55.00 -15.93
CA ALA A 113 -9.62 56.26 -16.10
C ALA A 113 -9.33 56.90 -17.47
N PRO A 114 -10.32 57.56 -18.11
CA PRO A 114 -10.15 58.16 -19.43
C PRO A 114 -9.30 59.43 -19.39
N ALA A 115 -8.46 59.57 -20.42
CA ALA A 115 -7.59 60.71 -20.67
C ALA A 115 -8.39 61.97 -21.04
N ASP A 116 -7.98 63.09 -20.45
CA ASP A 116 -8.49 64.43 -20.72
C ASP A 116 -7.96 64.92 -22.08
N ALA A 117 -8.88 65.31 -22.97
CA ALA A 117 -8.58 65.86 -24.28
C ALA A 117 -9.35 67.19 -24.47
N ALA A 118 -8.60 68.27 -24.30
CA ALA A 118 -8.67 69.61 -24.90
C ALA A 118 -9.97 70.08 -25.59
N LYS A 119 -10.43 71.28 -25.19
CA LYS A 119 -11.04 72.33 -26.05
C LYS A 119 -10.52 73.70 -25.56
N SER A 120 -9.83 74.47 -26.41
CA SER A 120 -10.36 75.55 -27.28
C SER A 120 -10.97 76.69 -26.48
#